data_AF-G5DW01-F1
#
_entry.id   AF-G5DW01-F1
#
_cell.length_a   1.000
_cell.length_b   1.000
_cell.length_c   1.000
_cell.angle_alpha   90.00
_cell.angle_beta   90.00
_cell.angle_gamma   90.00
#
_symmetry.space_group_name_H-M   'P 1'
#
loop_
_entity.id
_entity.type
_entity.pdbx_description
1 polymer ?
#
loop_
_entity_poly.entity_id
_entity_poly.type
_entity_poly.pdbx_seq_one_letter_code
_entity_poly.pdbx_strand_id
1 'polypeptide(L)'
;LAMSNAYMSRLCIVHHSFATPLPPRCNLVSQLFKSFSSCSSLAIAPACPLAISHSALSLTAQLTAAGTTQRSEEWFALRKDKLTTSTFGTALGFWKGTRRAELWSEKVFPLDPKPPEASSMRAMEWGVLNEAVAIEKYKSITGRDVSFLGFAVHSEQKFDWLGASPDGLLSCSQELGILEVKCPYNKGKPALALPWSTMPFYYMPQVQGQLEIMDRDWVDLYCWTPNGSTIFRVHRERGYWELMHEILREFWWENVIPAREALLVGGEEAANFYKPTSKHKLTGLMIYKSIKLAAEAKLLCKEIAGHVEFY
;
A
#
# COMPACT_ATOMS: atom_id res chain seq x y z
N LEU A 1 23.62 62.24 26.06
CA LEU A 1 22.94 62.33 24.75
C LEU A 1 22.18 61.02 24.58
N ALA A 2 20.99 60.83 25.17
CA ALA A 2 19.68 61.38 24.76
C ALA A 2 19.42 61.04 23.27
N MET A 3 18.38 60.30 22.84
CA MET A 3 16.96 60.26 23.23
C MET A 3 16.40 58.84 22.97
N SER A 4 15.60 58.21 23.85
CA SER A 4 14.15 58.38 24.07
C SER A 4 13.29 58.32 22.80
N ASN A 5 12.48 57.27 22.67
CA ASN A 5 11.02 57.40 22.72
C ASN A 5 10.32 56.05 22.96
N ALA A 6 9.55 56.03 24.03
CA ALA A 6 8.58 55.01 24.39
C ALA A 6 7.16 55.52 24.08
N TYR A 7 6.20 54.61 24.26
CA TYR A 7 4.77 54.81 24.54
C TYR A 7 3.80 55.02 23.37
N MET A 8 2.86 54.09 23.19
CA MET A 8 1.55 54.12 23.87
C MET A 8 0.75 52.85 23.56
N SER A 9 0.29 52.22 24.64
CA SER A 9 -0.70 51.17 24.73
C SER A 9 -2.13 51.71 24.52
N ARG A 10 -3.04 50.87 23.99
CA ARG A 10 -4.46 50.93 24.34
C ARG A 10 -5.01 49.52 24.58
N LEU A 11 -5.63 49.40 25.74
CA LEU A 11 -6.32 48.26 26.33
C LEU A 11 -7.84 48.54 26.31
N CYS A 12 -8.62 47.46 26.48
CA CYS A 12 -10.05 47.37 26.83
C CYS A 12 -11.05 47.66 25.68
N ILE A 13 -12.14 46.90 25.51
CA ILE A 13 -13.12 46.45 26.51
C ILE A 13 -13.69 45.06 26.18
N VAL A 14 -13.92 44.30 27.25
CA VAL A 14 -14.65 43.02 27.37
C VAL A 14 -16.15 43.28 27.43
N HIS A 15 -16.96 42.43 26.81
CA HIS A 15 -18.31 42.13 27.31
C HIS A 15 -18.49 40.62 27.47
N HIS A 16 -18.56 40.19 28.74
CA HIS A 16 -19.20 38.97 29.19
C HIS A 16 -20.72 39.19 29.26
N SER A 17 -21.53 38.16 28.98
CA SER A 17 -22.49 37.58 29.94
C SER A 17 -23.36 36.47 29.28
N PHE A 18 -23.18 35.22 29.75
CA PHE A 18 -24.13 34.37 30.51
C PHE A 18 -25.32 33.84 29.66
N ALA A 19 -25.39 32.56 29.27
CA ALA A 19 -25.46 31.27 29.99
C ALA A 19 -26.90 30.83 30.37
N THR A 20 -27.16 29.53 30.10
CA THR A 20 -28.12 28.57 30.71
C THR A 20 -29.61 28.63 30.35
N PRO A 21 -30.42 27.54 30.52
CA PRO A 21 -30.13 26.10 30.58
C PRO A 21 -31.16 25.16 29.86
N LEU A 22 -30.82 23.87 29.72
CA LEU A 22 -31.73 22.68 29.63
C LEU A 22 -32.66 22.62 30.87
N PRO A 23 -33.80 21.85 30.96
CA PRO A 23 -33.97 20.41 30.67
C PRO A 23 -35.47 19.98 30.39
N PRO A 24 -36.04 18.83 30.83
CA PRO A 24 -35.76 17.39 30.59
C PRO A 24 -36.98 16.53 30.13
N ARG A 25 -36.69 15.26 29.76
CA ARG A 25 -37.46 13.98 29.96
C ARG A 25 -38.92 13.82 29.47
N CYS A 26 -39.19 12.68 28.80
CA CYS A 26 -40.04 11.60 29.34
C CYS A 26 -39.99 10.29 28.52
N ASN A 27 -39.97 9.17 29.24
CA ASN A 27 -40.25 7.79 28.80
C ASN A 27 -41.77 7.53 28.87
N LEU A 28 -42.33 6.71 27.96
CA LEU A 28 -43.44 5.75 28.24
C LEU A 28 -43.68 4.89 26.98
N VAL A 29 -43.34 3.59 26.98
CA VAL A 29 -44.21 2.42 27.30
C VAL A 29 -45.13 1.99 26.15
N SER A 30 -44.88 0.75 25.71
CA SER A 30 -45.76 -0.28 25.15
C SER A 30 -47.00 0.11 24.33
N GLN A 31 -47.18 -0.54 23.18
CA GLN A 31 -48.37 -1.37 23.02
C GLN A 31 -48.15 -2.53 22.05
N LEU A 32 -48.46 -3.71 22.59
CA LEU A 32 -48.61 -4.99 21.91
C LEU A 32 -49.87 -4.96 21.05
N PHE A 33 -49.79 -5.50 19.84
CA PHE A 33 -50.92 -6.21 19.23
C PHE A 33 -50.41 -7.52 18.61
N LYS A 34 -50.62 -8.61 19.35
CA LYS A 34 -51.01 -9.92 18.78
C LYS A 34 -52.49 -9.75 18.37
N SER A 35 -53.09 -10.41 17.39
CA SER A 35 -53.08 -11.83 17.06
C SER A 35 -54.06 -12.07 15.89
N PHE A 36 -53.97 -13.28 15.30
CA PHE A 36 -54.97 -14.04 14.50
C PHE A 36 -55.06 -13.75 13.00
N SER A 37 -55.37 -14.69 12.12
CA SER A 37 -55.33 -16.17 12.08
C SER A 37 -55.90 -16.56 10.71
N SER A 38 -55.27 -17.53 10.05
CA SER A 38 -55.91 -18.72 9.43
C SER A 38 -55.52 -19.04 7.98
N CYS A 39 -55.18 -20.33 7.84
CA CYS A 39 -55.42 -21.26 6.73
C CYS A 39 -54.79 -21.04 5.33
N SER A 40 -53.70 -21.79 5.13
CA SER A 40 -53.58 -22.92 4.19
C SER A 40 -54.08 -22.80 2.75
N SER A 41 -53.14 -22.91 1.81
CA SER A 41 -53.28 -23.81 0.66
C SER A 41 -51.93 -24.12 0.01
N LEU A 42 -51.69 -25.42 -0.20
CA LEU A 42 -50.59 -26.04 -0.93
C LEU A 42 -50.58 -25.61 -2.41
N ALA A 43 -49.41 -25.26 -2.96
CA ALA A 43 -49.15 -25.34 -4.40
C ALA A 43 -47.63 -25.42 -4.70
N ILE A 44 -47.20 -26.65 -4.98
CA ILE A 44 -46.28 -27.07 -6.06
C ILE A 44 -45.10 -26.13 -6.38
N ALA A 45 -43.90 -26.60 -6.00
CA ALA A 45 -42.64 -26.11 -6.54
C ALA A 45 -42.47 -26.49 -8.03
N PRO A 46 -41.82 -25.63 -8.82
CA PRO A 46 -40.90 -26.08 -9.84
C PRO A 46 -39.47 -25.83 -9.36
N ALA A 47 -38.63 -26.84 -9.51
CA ALA A 47 -37.19 -26.76 -9.30
C ALA A 47 -36.60 -25.63 -10.16
N CYS A 48 -36.07 -24.59 -9.52
CA CYS A 48 -35.12 -23.68 -10.15
C CYS A 48 -33.70 -24.22 -9.90
N PRO A 49 -32.87 -24.37 -10.94
CA PRO A 49 -31.51 -24.82 -10.76
C PRO A 49 -30.75 -23.82 -9.89
N LEU A 50 -29.98 -24.34 -8.93
CA LEU A 50 -28.96 -23.62 -8.18
C LEU A 50 -28.02 -22.92 -9.17
N ALA A 51 -28.37 -21.69 -9.55
CA ALA A 51 -27.43 -20.76 -10.13
C ALA A 51 -26.48 -20.37 -9.00
N ILE A 52 -25.32 -21.04 -8.97
CA ILE A 52 -24.16 -20.57 -8.22
C ILE A 52 -23.88 -19.18 -8.78
N SER A 53 -24.35 -18.15 -8.07
CA SER A 53 -23.94 -16.79 -8.34
C SER A 53 -22.47 -16.72 -7.99
N HIS A 54 -21.61 -16.90 -8.99
CA HIS A 54 -20.25 -16.37 -8.93
C HIS A 54 -20.42 -14.85 -8.80
N SER A 55 -20.43 -14.36 -7.56
CA SER A 55 -20.40 -12.94 -7.28
C SER A 55 -19.09 -12.43 -7.87
N ALA A 56 -19.17 -11.81 -9.04
CA ALA A 56 -18.07 -11.10 -9.65
C ALA A 56 -17.58 -10.08 -8.60
N LEU A 57 -16.37 -10.33 -8.10
CA LEU A 57 -15.69 -9.56 -7.08
C LEU A 57 -15.66 -8.09 -7.51
N SER A 58 -16.30 -7.21 -6.73
CA SER A 58 -16.25 -5.77 -6.95
C SER A 58 -14.86 -5.26 -6.56
N LEU A 59 -13.91 -5.39 -7.49
CA LEU A 59 -12.62 -4.72 -7.40
C LEU A 59 -12.87 -3.22 -7.65
N THR A 60 -12.64 -2.39 -6.64
CA THR A 60 -12.82 -0.93 -6.77
C THR A 60 -11.68 -0.30 -7.58
N ALA A 61 -10.51 -0.92 -7.66
CA ALA A 61 -9.38 -0.48 -8.48
C ALA A 61 -9.70 -0.49 -9.99
N GLN A 62 -9.26 0.53 -10.72
CA GLN A 62 -9.33 0.52 -12.17
C GLN A 62 -8.31 -0.49 -12.70
N LEU A 63 -8.80 -1.66 -13.10
CA LEU A 63 -8.00 -2.63 -13.84
C LEU A 63 -7.56 -2.00 -15.15
N THR A 64 -6.27 -1.71 -15.27
CA THR A 64 -5.67 -1.52 -16.59
C THR A 64 -5.64 -2.89 -17.24
N ALA A 65 -6.68 -3.18 -18.03
CA ALA A 65 -6.93 -4.40 -18.79
C ALA A 65 -6.63 -5.71 -18.02
N ALA A 66 -7.68 -6.46 -17.67
CA ALA A 66 -7.55 -7.87 -17.36
C ALA A 66 -6.79 -8.57 -18.51
N GLY A 67 -5.48 -8.78 -18.36
CA GLY A 67 -4.63 -9.31 -19.42
C GLY A 67 -3.20 -8.79 -19.49
N THR A 68 -2.84 -7.70 -18.78
CA THR A 68 -1.44 -7.24 -18.82
C THR A 68 -0.55 -8.11 -17.94
N THR A 69 0.26 -8.98 -18.54
CA THR A 69 1.21 -9.86 -17.82
C THR A 69 2.27 -9.02 -17.12
N GLN A 70 2.54 -9.28 -15.83
CA GLN A 70 3.58 -8.57 -15.08
C GLN A 70 4.93 -8.76 -15.78
N ARG A 71 5.70 -7.67 -15.88
CA ARG A 71 6.97 -7.59 -16.63
C ARG A 71 6.83 -7.62 -18.17
N SER A 72 5.63 -7.52 -18.74
CA SER A 72 5.48 -7.26 -20.18
C SER A 72 5.86 -5.81 -20.54
N GLU A 73 6.09 -5.52 -21.82
CA GLU A 73 6.37 -4.16 -22.28
C GLU A 73 5.22 -3.19 -21.96
N GLU A 74 3.98 -3.65 -22.12
CA GLU A 74 2.77 -2.91 -21.76
C GLU A 74 2.72 -2.62 -20.26
N TRP A 75 3.13 -3.58 -19.42
CA TRP A 75 3.23 -3.38 -17.98
C TRP A 75 4.26 -2.31 -17.60
N PHE A 76 5.41 -2.28 -18.27
CA PHE A 76 6.41 -1.23 -18.08
C PHE A 76 5.91 0.14 -18.55
N ALA A 77 5.20 0.20 -19.68
CA ALA A 77 4.63 1.42 -20.22
C ALA A 77 3.60 2.03 -19.25
N LEU A 78 2.69 1.22 -18.71
CA LEU A 78 1.68 1.67 -17.73
C LEU A 78 2.29 2.24 -16.44
N ARG A 79 3.46 1.74 -16.04
CA ARG A 79 4.16 2.15 -14.80
C ARG A 79 5.03 3.39 -14.98
N LYS A 80 5.38 3.74 -16.21
CA LYS A 80 6.29 4.85 -16.51
C LYS A 80 5.82 6.15 -15.87
N ASP A 81 4.54 6.46 -16.04
CA ASP A 81 3.89 7.68 -15.56
C ASP A 81 3.13 7.50 -14.25
N LYS A 82 3.53 6.52 -13.46
CA LYS A 82 2.97 6.23 -12.13
C LYS A 82 4.06 6.09 -11.09
N LEU A 83 3.79 6.51 -9.86
CA LEU A 83 4.58 6.12 -8.71
C LEU A 83 4.07 4.76 -8.21
N THR A 84 4.94 3.76 -8.21
CA THR A 84 4.56 2.38 -7.90
C THR A 84 4.87 2.03 -6.45
N THR A 85 4.06 1.18 -5.83
CA THR A 85 4.21 0.85 -4.40
C THR A 85 5.61 0.34 -4.03
N SER A 86 6.26 -0.40 -4.93
CA SER A 86 7.65 -0.87 -4.75
C SER A 86 8.68 0.25 -4.60
N THR A 87 8.40 1.46 -5.09
CA THR A 87 9.30 2.62 -4.99
C THR A 87 8.91 3.58 -3.86
N PHE A 88 7.82 3.33 -3.13
CA PHE A 88 7.36 4.22 -2.06
C PHE A 88 8.42 4.43 -0.99
N GLY A 89 9.09 3.38 -0.51
CA GLY A 89 10.18 3.52 0.46
C GLY A 89 11.30 4.47 -0.03
N THR A 90 11.59 4.48 -1.32
CA THR A 90 12.55 5.40 -1.95
C THR A 90 12.02 6.83 -2.00
N ALA A 91 10.77 7.03 -2.45
CA ALA A 91 10.12 8.33 -2.46
C ALA A 91 9.97 8.93 -1.05
N LEU A 92 9.83 8.10 -0.03
CA LEU A 92 9.80 8.48 1.38
C LEU A 92 11.19 8.82 1.97
N GLY A 93 12.29 8.54 1.25
CA GLY A 93 13.65 8.79 1.72
C GLY A 93 14.19 7.76 2.72
N PHE A 94 13.71 6.50 2.69
CA PHE A 94 14.20 5.46 3.61
C PHE A 94 15.67 5.11 3.39
N TRP A 95 16.15 5.29 2.16
CA TRP A 95 17.50 4.93 1.77
C TRP A 95 18.45 6.12 1.90
N LYS A 96 19.71 5.83 2.25
CA LYS A 96 20.77 6.84 2.34
C LYS A 96 21.19 7.31 0.93
N GLY A 97 21.87 8.46 0.90
CA GLY A 97 22.46 9.00 -0.32
C GLY A 97 21.42 9.62 -1.25
N THR A 98 21.54 9.35 -2.54
CA THR A 98 20.83 10.03 -3.63
C THR A 98 19.62 9.28 -4.17
N ARG A 99 19.24 8.13 -3.58
CA ARG A 99 18.17 7.25 -4.08
C ARG A 99 16.84 7.96 -4.38
N ARG A 100 16.43 8.90 -3.53
CA ARG A 100 15.20 9.70 -3.74
C ARG A 100 15.31 10.60 -4.97
N ALA A 101 16.47 11.22 -5.17
CA ALA A 101 16.75 12.04 -6.34
C ALA A 101 16.96 11.20 -7.61
N GLU A 102 17.52 9.99 -7.49
CA GLU A 102 17.60 9.01 -8.59
C GLU A 102 16.20 8.61 -9.07
N LEU A 103 15.30 8.24 -8.15
CA LEU A 103 13.91 7.94 -8.50
C LEU A 103 13.20 9.13 -9.16
N TRP A 104 13.45 10.35 -8.67
CA TRP A 104 12.93 11.56 -9.31
C TRP A 104 13.46 11.70 -10.74
N SER A 105 14.77 11.50 -10.93
CA SER A 105 15.40 11.54 -12.25
C SER A 105 14.79 10.51 -13.20
N GLU A 106 14.56 9.27 -12.73
CA GLU A 106 13.90 8.22 -13.52
C GLU A 106 12.48 8.63 -13.97
N LYS A 107 11.78 9.40 -13.15
CA LYS A 107 10.42 9.88 -13.46
C LYS A 107 10.39 11.12 -14.35
N VAL A 108 11.42 11.96 -14.30
CA VAL A 108 11.51 13.19 -15.10
C VAL A 108 12.19 12.95 -16.46
N PHE A 109 13.23 12.12 -16.50
CA PHE A 109 14.08 11.87 -17.67
C PHE A 109 14.00 10.41 -18.15
N PRO A 110 12.85 9.97 -18.69
CA PRO A 110 12.63 8.56 -19.01
C PRO A 110 13.50 8.00 -20.15
N LEU A 111 14.17 8.85 -20.92
CA LEU A 111 14.99 8.48 -22.07
C LEU A 111 16.47 8.23 -21.72
N ASP A 112 16.88 8.49 -20.47
CA ASP A 112 18.24 8.23 -19.98
C ASP A 112 18.21 7.28 -18.76
N PRO A 113 17.72 6.03 -18.93
CA PRO A 113 17.75 5.07 -17.84
C PRO A 113 19.19 4.63 -17.59
N LYS A 114 19.74 5.00 -16.43
CA LYS A 114 21.00 4.43 -15.97
C LYS A 114 20.82 2.93 -15.76
N PRO A 115 21.68 2.08 -16.36
CA PRO A 115 21.57 0.65 -16.15
C PRO A 115 21.76 0.35 -14.65
N PRO A 116 20.91 -0.49 -14.05
CA PRO A 116 21.08 -0.87 -12.66
C PRO A 116 22.43 -1.57 -12.45
N GLU A 117 22.99 -1.42 -11.25
CA GLU A 117 24.24 -2.12 -10.90
C GLU A 117 24.10 -3.64 -11.09
N ALA A 118 25.19 -4.30 -11.48
CA ALA A 118 25.20 -5.75 -11.71
C ALA A 118 24.75 -6.58 -10.50
N SER A 119 24.95 -6.08 -9.29
CA SER A 119 24.45 -6.68 -8.05
C SER A 119 22.92 -6.62 -7.95
N SER A 120 22.32 -5.49 -8.34
CA SER A 120 20.88 -5.27 -8.38
C SER A 120 20.22 -6.09 -9.48
N MET A 121 20.81 -6.16 -10.67
CA MET A 121 20.31 -7.01 -11.76
C MET A 121 20.22 -8.48 -11.34
N ARG A 122 21.29 -9.03 -10.76
CA ARG A 122 21.28 -10.41 -10.26
C ARG A 122 20.26 -10.65 -9.15
N ALA A 123 20.03 -9.67 -8.28
CA ALA A 123 19.00 -9.78 -7.24
C ALA A 123 17.58 -9.78 -7.84
N MET A 124 17.34 -8.97 -8.87
CA MET A 124 16.07 -8.94 -9.60
C MET A 124 15.85 -10.26 -10.36
N GLU A 125 16.84 -10.74 -11.11
CA GLU A 125 16.80 -12.04 -11.80
C GLU A 125 16.50 -13.18 -10.84
N TRP A 126 17.16 -13.21 -9.67
CA TRP A 126 16.88 -14.19 -8.62
C TRP A 126 15.42 -14.16 -8.18
N GLY A 127 14.85 -12.97 -7.97
CA GLY A 127 13.44 -12.81 -7.65
C GLY A 127 12.54 -13.40 -8.73
N VAL A 128 12.75 -12.98 -9.98
CA VAL A 128 11.99 -13.43 -11.16
C VAL A 128 12.00 -14.95 -11.29
N LEU A 129 13.16 -15.57 -11.17
CA LEU A 129 13.33 -17.02 -11.35
C LEU A 129 12.61 -17.85 -10.27
N ASN A 130 12.50 -17.32 -9.05
CA ASN A 130 12.01 -18.10 -7.90
C ASN A 130 10.58 -17.76 -7.48
N GLU A 131 10.01 -16.67 -7.97
CA GLU A 131 8.66 -16.20 -7.59
C GLU A 131 7.58 -17.26 -7.82
N ALA A 132 7.56 -17.90 -9.00
CA ALA A 132 6.60 -18.95 -9.30
C ALA A 132 6.72 -20.15 -8.35
N VAL A 133 7.96 -20.59 -8.06
CA VAL A 133 8.24 -21.68 -7.10
C VAL A 133 7.79 -21.30 -5.69
N ALA A 134 8.04 -20.06 -5.28
CA ALA A 134 7.61 -19.54 -4.00
C ALA A 134 6.08 -19.50 -3.88
N ILE A 135 5.36 -19.04 -4.91
CA ILE A 135 3.88 -19.03 -4.93
C ILE A 135 3.32 -20.45 -4.80
N GLU A 136 3.85 -21.42 -5.53
CA GLU A 136 3.40 -22.82 -5.41
C GLU A 136 3.68 -23.41 -4.03
N LYS A 137 4.82 -23.08 -3.41
CA LYS A 137 5.11 -23.45 -2.02
C LYS A 137 4.13 -22.79 -1.04
N TYR A 138 3.78 -21.52 -1.23
CA TYR A 138 2.78 -20.82 -0.42
C TYR A 138 1.40 -21.50 -0.53
N LYS A 139 0.96 -21.85 -1.74
CA LYS A 139 -0.29 -22.60 -1.96
C LYS A 139 -0.27 -23.94 -1.24
N SER A 140 0.83 -24.69 -1.36
CA SER A 140 0.99 -25.99 -0.69
C SER A 140 0.97 -25.90 0.83
N ILE A 141 1.55 -24.84 1.42
CA ILE A 141 1.56 -24.64 2.88
C ILE A 141 0.17 -24.21 3.37
N THR A 142 -0.45 -23.24 2.71
CA THR A 142 -1.66 -22.59 3.21
C THR A 142 -2.96 -23.24 2.75
N GLY A 143 -2.90 -24.07 1.71
CA GLY A 143 -4.07 -24.62 1.03
C GLY A 143 -4.92 -23.58 0.30
N ARG A 144 -4.44 -22.34 0.14
CA ARG A 144 -5.18 -21.26 -0.52
C ARG A 144 -4.82 -21.15 -1.98
N ASP A 145 -5.81 -20.86 -2.80
CA ASP A 145 -5.58 -20.48 -4.18
C ASP A 145 -5.05 -19.05 -4.28
N VAL A 146 -4.17 -18.85 -5.26
CA VAL A 146 -3.58 -17.55 -5.59
C VAL A 146 -3.93 -17.26 -7.05
N SER A 147 -4.72 -16.20 -7.26
CA SER A 147 -5.03 -15.71 -8.60
C SER A 147 -4.11 -14.56 -8.97
N PHE A 148 -3.78 -14.44 -10.25
CA PHE A 148 -2.82 -13.45 -10.73
C PHE A 148 -3.50 -12.11 -11.03
N LEU A 149 -2.79 -11.02 -10.76
CA LEU A 149 -3.16 -9.68 -11.19
C LEU A 149 -1.94 -8.96 -11.77
N GLY A 150 -2.10 -8.35 -12.94
CA GLY A 150 -1.05 -7.57 -13.59
C GLY A 150 -0.71 -6.27 -12.87
N PHE A 151 -1.38 -5.19 -13.25
CA PHE A 151 -1.17 -3.86 -12.69
C PHE A 151 -2.52 -3.20 -12.39
N ALA A 152 -2.57 -2.47 -11.29
CA ALA A 152 -3.74 -1.73 -10.85
C ALA A 152 -3.36 -0.28 -10.59
N VAL A 153 -4.25 0.61 -11.00
CA VAL A 153 -4.20 2.04 -10.67
C VAL A 153 -5.25 2.33 -9.60
N HIS A 154 -4.98 3.31 -8.74
CA HIS A 154 -5.93 3.70 -7.70
C HIS A 154 -7.29 4.06 -8.33
N SER A 155 -8.37 3.60 -7.68
CA SER A 155 -9.75 3.78 -8.14
C SER A 155 -10.19 5.24 -8.22
N GLU A 156 -9.87 6.01 -7.18
CA GLU A 156 -10.10 7.45 -7.11
C GLU A 156 -9.21 8.22 -8.09
N GLN A 157 -9.82 8.99 -8.99
CA GLN A 157 -9.14 9.73 -10.05
C GLN A 157 -8.03 10.68 -9.55
N LYS A 158 -8.19 11.29 -8.37
CA LYS A 158 -7.16 12.16 -7.76
C LYS A 158 -5.86 11.41 -7.39
N PHE A 159 -5.88 10.08 -7.41
CA PHE A 159 -4.76 9.19 -7.09
C PHE A 159 -4.34 8.34 -8.29
N ASP A 160 -4.79 8.70 -9.50
CA ASP A 160 -4.46 8.00 -10.74
C ASP A 160 -2.95 7.95 -11.04
N TRP A 161 -2.13 8.74 -10.36
CA TRP A 161 -0.66 8.73 -10.41
C TRP A 161 -0.02 7.62 -9.56
N LEU A 162 -0.82 6.87 -8.79
CA LEU A 162 -0.36 5.76 -7.95
C LEU A 162 -0.74 4.41 -8.56
N GLY A 163 0.17 3.45 -8.49
CA GLY A 163 -0.08 2.10 -9.00
C GLY A 163 0.53 0.97 -8.18
N ALA A 164 -0.12 -0.19 -8.23
CA ALA A 164 0.25 -1.40 -7.50
C ALA A 164 0.26 -2.62 -8.43
N SER A 165 1.07 -3.61 -8.06
CA SER A 165 1.16 -4.91 -8.72
C SER A 165 1.44 -5.92 -7.60
N PRO A 166 0.41 -6.43 -6.92
CA PRO A 166 0.60 -7.52 -5.96
C PRO A 166 0.96 -8.80 -6.70
N ASP A 167 1.71 -9.69 -6.05
CA ASP A 167 2.11 -10.96 -6.67
C ASP A 167 0.95 -11.98 -6.74
N GLY A 168 -0.11 -11.75 -5.96
CA GLY A 168 -1.34 -12.51 -6.08
C GLY A 168 -2.53 -11.91 -5.35
N LEU A 169 -3.73 -12.30 -5.76
CA LEU A 169 -4.99 -12.04 -5.06
C LEU A 169 -5.41 -13.31 -4.32
N LEU A 170 -5.79 -13.11 -3.05
CA LEU A 170 -6.21 -14.18 -2.15
C LEU A 170 -7.71 -14.04 -1.91
N SER A 171 -8.47 -15.01 -2.39
CA SER A 171 -9.92 -15.09 -2.17
C SER A 171 -10.18 -15.78 -0.82
N CYS A 172 -10.60 -15.04 0.19
CA CYS A 172 -11.16 -15.61 1.41
C CYS A 172 -12.66 -15.29 1.49
N SER A 173 -13.46 -16.17 2.09
CA SER A 173 -14.93 -16.11 2.09
C SER A 173 -15.53 -14.88 2.81
N GLN A 174 -14.72 -14.09 3.51
CA GLN A 174 -15.18 -12.97 4.34
C GLN A 174 -14.32 -11.69 4.21
N GLU A 175 -13.05 -11.80 3.82
CA GLU A 175 -12.11 -10.67 3.69
C GLU A 175 -11.27 -10.81 2.42
N LEU A 176 -10.95 -9.71 1.77
CA LEU A 176 -10.18 -9.73 0.54
C LEU A 176 -8.70 -9.47 0.85
N GLY A 177 -7.86 -10.48 0.57
CA GLY A 177 -6.43 -10.41 0.81
C GLY A 177 -5.61 -10.32 -0.47
N ILE A 178 -4.33 -9.98 -0.31
CA ILE A 178 -3.32 -10.05 -1.36
C ILE A 178 -2.07 -10.77 -0.87
N LEU A 179 -1.29 -11.27 -1.82
CA LEU A 179 0.00 -11.91 -1.60
C LEU A 179 1.11 -10.99 -2.11
N GLU A 180 2.16 -10.84 -1.32
CA GLU A 180 3.42 -10.24 -1.72
C GLU A 180 4.55 -11.23 -1.42
N VAL A 181 5.27 -11.66 -2.44
CA VAL A 181 6.33 -12.66 -2.38
C VAL A 181 7.69 -11.99 -2.45
N LYS A 182 8.59 -12.40 -1.56
CA LYS A 182 9.99 -11.94 -1.56
C LYS A 182 10.95 -13.12 -1.53
N CYS A 183 11.86 -13.14 -2.49
CA CYS A 183 12.95 -14.10 -2.58
C CYS A 183 14.28 -13.35 -2.32
N PRO A 184 14.75 -13.22 -1.07
CA PRO A 184 15.93 -12.41 -0.77
C PRO A 184 17.21 -12.98 -1.38
N TYR A 185 17.95 -12.15 -2.12
CA TYR A 185 19.25 -12.52 -2.73
C TYR A 185 20.43 -12.51 -1.73
N ASN A 186 20.19 -12.12 -0.48
CA ASN A 186 21.14 -12.16 0.65
C ASN A 186 22.56 -11.68 0.28
N LYS A 187 22.66 -10.46 -0.24
CA LYS A 187 23.94 -9.82 -0.66
C LYS A 187 24.78 -10.70 -1.62
N GLY A 188 24.14 -11.41 -2.54
CA GLY A 188 24.81 -12.28 -3.49
C GLY A 188 24.97 -13.73 -3.05
N LYS A 189 24.39 -14.11 -1.90
CA LYS A 189 24.50 -15.46 -1.33
C LYS A 189 23.12 -16.05 -0.99
N PRO A 190 22.23 -16.23 -1.98
CA PRO A 190 20.88 -16.71 -1.75
C PRO A 190 20.82 -18.11 -1.11
N ALA A 191 21.80 -18.97 -1.39
CA ALA A 191 21.92 -20.29 -0.76
C ALA A 191 22.10 -20.25 0.77
N LEU A 192 22.57 -19.12 1.32
CA LEU A 192 22.72 -18.90 2.76
C LEU A 192 21.54 -18.10 3.37
N ALA A 193 20.55 -17.74 2.56
CA ALA A 193 19.43 -16.93 3.03
C ALA A 193 18.52 -17.75 3.94
N LEU A 194 18.19 -17.21 5.10
CA LEU A 194 17.17 -17.75 6.00
C LEU A 194 15.89 -16.91 5.89
N PRO A 195 14.72 -17.53 6.06
CA PRO A 195 13.48 -16.76 6.14
C PRO A 195 13.51 -15.82 7.35
N TRP A 196 12.79 -14.71 7.27
CA TRP A 196 12.88 -13.68 8.29
C TRP A 196 12.18 -14.11 9.57
N SER A 197 12.82 -13.89 10.73
CA SER A 197 12.15 -14.08 12.03
C SER A 197 11.19 -12.94 12.37
N THR A 198 11.43 -11.76 11.82
CA THR A 198 10.60 -10.57 11.98
C THR A 198 10.39 -9.90 10.63
N MET A 199 9.24 -9.27 10.43
CA MET A 199 8.96 -8.55 9.20
C MET A 199 9.96 -7.39 8.99
N PRO A 200 10.63 -7.28 7.84
CA PRO A 200 11.47 -6.13 7.56
C PRO A 200 10.64 -4.86 7.36
N PHE A 201 10.82 -3.87 8.23
CA PHE A 201 10.02 -2.65 8.26
C PHE A 201 10.01 -1.86 6.94
N TYR A 202 11.06 -1.97 6.13
CA TYR A 202 11.17 -1.23 4.88
C TYR A 202 10.24 -1.72 3.77
N TYR A 203 9.57 -2.88 3.94
CA TYR A 203 8.47 -3.30 3.07
C TYR A 203 7.12 -2.70 3.45
N MET A 204 6.99 -2.12 4.65
CA MET A 204 5.72 -1.56 5.14
C MET A 204 5.11 -0.50 4.18
N PRO A 205 5.88 0.46 3.62
CA PRO A 205 5.34 1.40 2.64
C PRO A 205 4.75 0.71 1.41
N GLN A 206 5.43 -0.33 0.91
CA GLN A 206 4.99 -1.05 -0.27
C GLN A 206 3.66 -1.75 0.00
N VAL A 207 3.60 -2.54 1.08
CA VAL A 207 2.43 -3.38 1.35
C VAL A 207 1.21 -2.55 1.77
N GLN A 208 1.39 -1.49 2.57
CA GLN A 208 0.29 -0.56 2.90
C GLN A 208 -0.21 0.19 1.66
N GLY A 209 0.69 0.57 0.75
CA GLY A 209 0.31 1.15 -0.53
C GLY A 209 -0.48 0.20 -1.43
N GLN A 210 -0.12 -1.09 -1.43
CA GLN A 210 -0.88 -2.11 -2.15
C GLN A 210 -2.28 -2.26 -1.56
N LEU A 211 -2.41 -2.36 -0.23
CA LEU A 211 -3.71 -2.46 0.45
C LEU A 211 -4.61 -1.28 0.15
N GLU A 212 -4.05 -0.07 0.04
CA GLU A 212 -4.81 1.11 -0.34
C GLU A 212 -5.32 1.01 -1.79
N ILE A 213 -4.39 0.88 -2.74
CA ILE A 213 -4.69 0.93 -4.18
C ILE A 213 -5.60 -0.23 -4.61
N MET A 214 -5.39 -1.41 -4.03
CA MET A 214 -6.16 -2.61 -4.33
C MET A 214 -7.49 -2.66 -3.58
N ASP A 215 -7.69 -1.80 -2.60
CA ASP A 215 -8.79 -1.82 -1.65
C ASP A 215 -8.95 -3.19 -0.98
N ARG A 216 -7.95 -3.54 -0.17
CA ARG A 216 -7.81 -4.85 0.48
C ARG A 216 -7.57 -4.71 1.96
N ASP A 217 -8.01 -5.68 2.73
CA ASP A 217 -8.02 -5.60 4.20
C ASP A 217 -6.65 -6.01 4.79
N TRP A 218 -6.01 -6.96 4.14
CA TRP A 218 -4.74 -7.54 4.60
C TRP A 218 -3.89 -8.09 3.47
N VAL A 219 -2.60 -8.24 3.76
CA VAL A 219 -1.59 -8.82 2.89
C VAL A 219 -0.82 -9.88 3.65
N ASP A 220 -0.61 -11.01 2.99
CA ASP A 220 0.40 -11.97 3.42
C ASP A 220 1.71 -11.61 2.73
N LEU A 221 2.67 -11.09 3.51
CA LEU A 221 4.05 -10.93 3.07
C LEU A 221 4.78 -12.25 3.27
N TYR A 222 5.08 -12.92 2.18
CA TYR A 222 5.72 -14.23 2.15
C TYR A 222 7.20 -14.12 1.79
N CYS A 223 8.06 -14.52 2.71
CA CYS A 223 9.50 -14.64 2.48
C CYS A 223 9.84 -16.09 2.18
N TRP A 224 10.34 -16.35 0.97
CA TRP A 224 10.79 -17.67 0.55
C TRP A 224 12.30 -17.68 0.34
N THR A 225 12.98 -18.67 0.91
CA THR A 225 14.39 -18.94 0.66
C THR A 225 14.61 -20.43 0.40
N PRO A 226 15.80 -20.82 -0.14
CA PRO A 226 16.14 -22.23 -0.28
C PRO A 226 16.18 -23.01 1.06
N ASN A 227 16.28 -22.30 2.19
CA ASN A 227 16.41 -22.90 3.52
C ASN A 227 15.12 -22.85 4.35
N GLY A 228 14.02 -22.37 3.76
CA GLY A 228 12.71 -22.31 4.42
C GLY A 228 11.92 -21.07 4.03
N SER A 229 10.79 -20.86 4.70
CA SER A 229 9.89 -19.77 4.39
C SER A 229 9.14 -19.24 5.61
N THR A 230 8.63 -18.00 5.53
CA THR A 230 7.82 -17.37 6.59
C THR A 230 6.70 -16.53 5.98
N ILE A 231 5.53 -16.54 6.63
CA ILE A 231 4.36 -15.75 6.23
C ILE A 231 4.05 -14.76 7.36
N PHE A 232 4.07 -13.46 7.04
CA PHE A 232 3.62 -12.40 7.93
C PHE A 232 2.30 -11.83 7.44
N ARG A 233 1.31 -11.69 8.32
CA ARG A 233 0.07 -10.98 8.04
C ARG A 233 0.15 -9.54 8.50
N VAL A 234 -0.18 -8.64 7.58
CA VAL A 234 -0.27 -7.20 7.81
C VAL A 234 -1.66 -6.72 7.44
N HIS A 235 -2.31 -5.98 8.33
CA HIS A 235 -3.61 -5.36 8.07
C HIS A 235 -3.43 -3.92 7.59
N ARG A 236 -4.42 -3.42 6.85
CA ARG A 236 -4.45 -2.03 6.36
C ARG A 236 -4.51 -1.06 7.55
N GLU A 237 -3.62 -0.08 7.56
CA GLU A 237 -3.55 0.94 8.60
C GLU A 237 -3.72 2.32 7.97
N ARG A 238 -4.89 2.93 8.19
CA ARG A 238 -5.30 4.18 7.55
C ARG A 238 -4.45 5.37 7.97
N GLY A 239 -4.07 5.46 9.25
CA GLY A 239 -3.22 6.55 9.74
C GLY A 239 -1.81 6.50 9.15
N TYR A 240 -1.28 5.31 8.89
CA TYR A 240 -0.02 5.12 8.19
C TYR A 240 -0.13 5.55 6.72
N TRP A 241 -1.21 5.16 6.04
CA TRP A 241 -1.48 5.59 4.66
C TRP A 241 -1.56 7.11 4.55
N GLU A 242 -2.34 7.78 5.39
CA GLU A 242 -2.51 9.24 5.36
C GLU A 242 -1.17 9.97 5.46
N LEU A 243 -0.33 9.56 6.43
CA LEU A 243 0.99 10.13 6.62
C LEU A 243 1.94 9.82 5.45
N MET A 244 1.91 8.58 4.95
CA MET A 244 2.71 8.18 3.79
C MET A 244 2.33 9.01 2.56
N HIS A 245 1.03 9.16 2.31
CA HIS A 245 0.48 9.82 1.15
C HIS A 245 0.81 11.33 1.12
N GLU A 246 0.90 12.01 2.27
CA GLU A 246 1.40 13.40 2.33
C GLU A 246 2.76 13.54 1.65
N ILE A 247 3.66 12.61 1.94
CA ILE A 247 5.05 12.62 1.46
C ILE A 247 5.12 12.20 -0.01
N LEU A 248 4.31 11.20 -0.41
CA LEU A 248 4.22 10.78 -1.80
C LEU A 248 3.65 11.91 -2.68
N ARG A 249 2.69 12.68 -2.15
CA ARG A 249 2.09 13.82 -2.86
C ARG A 249 3.12 14.92 -3.09
N GLU A 250 3.92 15.30 -2.08
CA GLU A 250 5.01 16.26 -2.25
C GLU A 250 5.99 15.77 -3.32
N PHE A 251 6.46 14.52 -3.20
CA PHE A 251 7.37 13.95 -4.18
C PHE A 251 6.81 14.01 -5.61
N TRP A 252 5.53 13.73 -5.80
CA TRP A 252 4.93 13.70 -7.14
C TRP A 252 4.56 15.09 -7.67
N TRP A 253 3.73 15.82 -6.93
CA TRP A 253 3.11 17.06 -7.38
C TRP A 253 3.95 18.31 -7.16
N GLU A 254 4.93 18.27 -6.25
CA GLU A 254 5.82 19.40 -6.00
C GLU A 254 7.20 19.20 -6.64
N ASN A 255 7.64 17.94 -6.85
CA ASN A 255 8.94 17.66 -7.48
C ASN A 255 8.84 17.08 -8.89
N VAL A 256 8.06 16.02 -9.13
CA VAL A 256 8.08 15.32 -10.44
C VAL A 256 7.31 16.08 -11.51
N ILE A 257 6.06 16.46 -11.25
CA ILE A 257 5.20 17.10 -12.26
C ILE A 257 5.75 18.47 -12.69
N PRO A 258 6.09 19.40 -11.77
CA PRO A 258 6.66 20.69 -12.15
C PRO A 258 8.01 20.55 -12.87
N ALA A 259 8.83 19.53 -12.51
CA ALA A 259 10.07 19.26 -13.23
C ALA A 259 9.84 18.82 -14.68
N ARG A 260 8.83 17.97 -14.93
CA ARG A 260 8.44 17.57 -16.28
C ARG A 260 7.98 18.77 -17.11
N GLU A 261 7.19 19.66 -16.52
CA GLU A 261 6.74 20.90 -17.17
C GLU A 261 7.92 21.83 -17.47
N ALA A 262 8.80 22.04 -16.50
CA ALA A 262 9.99 22.86 -16.65
C ALA A 262 10.96 22.29 -17.70
N LEU A 263 11.08 20.97 -17.81
CA LEU A 263 11.91 20.30 -18.82
C LEU A 263 11.45 20.64 -20.24
N LEU A 264 10.13 20.73 -20.47
CA LEU A 264 9.56 21.05 -21.80
C LEU A 264 9.84 22.49 -22.23
N VAL A 265 9.98 23.43 -21.28
CA VAL A 265 10.11 24.86 -21.57
C VAL A 265 11.55 25.36 -21.45
N GLY A 266 12.28 24.93 -20.42
CA GLY A 266 13.58 25.47 -20.02
C GLY A 266 14.71 24.44 -19.95
N GLY A 267 14.47 23.20 -20.40
CA GLY A 267 15.48 22.14 -20.43
C GLY A 267 15.85 21.58 -19.05
N GLU A 268 16.96 20.83 -18.99
CA GLU A 268 17.36 20.09 -17.79
C GLU A 268 17.71 20.97 -16.59
N GLU A 269 18.29 22.15 -16.83
CA GLU A 269 18.64 23.09 -15.76
C GLU A 269 17.40 23.59 -15.02
N ALA A 270 16.33 23.92 -15.76
CA ALA A 270 15.06 24.34 -15.19
C ALA A 270 14.38 23.20 -14.41
N ALA A 271 14.42 21.98 -14.94
CA ALA A 271 13.89 20.80 -14.24
C ALA A 271 14.60 20.53 -12.90
N ASN A 272 15.93 20.70 -12.85
CA ASN A 272 16.73 20.46 -11.64
C ASN A 272 16.38 21.38 -10.47
N PHE A 273 15.70 22.51 -10.68
CA PHE A 273 15.20 23.37 -9.60
C PHE A 273 14.21 22.64 -8.68
N TYR A 274 13.45 21.69 -9.24
CA TYR A 274 12.43 20.93 -8.52
C TYR A 274 12.94 19.62 -7.92
N LYS A 275 14.26 19.38 -7.99
CA LYS A 275 14.87 18.15 -7.48
C LYS A 275 14.63 18.00 -5.96
N PRO A 276 14.13 16.86 -5.50
CA PRO A 276 13.83 16.66 -4.09
C PRO A 276 15.12 16.56 -3.26
N THR A 277 15.03 16.97 -2.01
CA THR A 277 16.05 16.66 -1.00
C THR A 277 16.10 15.14 -0.76
N SER A 278 17.22 14.65 -0.22
CA SER A 278 17.42 13.21 0.03
C SER A 278 16.39 12.60 0.99
N LYS A 279 15.79 13.41 1.88
CA LYS A 279 14.78 13.00 2.86
C LYS A 279 13.71 14.07 3.01
N HIS A 280 12.47 13.63 3.17
CA HIS A 280 11.37 14.49 3.57
C HIS A 280 11.44 14.77 5.09
N LYS A 281 10.85 15.89 5.54
CA LYS A 281 10.80 16.26 6.97
C LYS A 281 10.16 15.18 7.86
N LEU A 282 9.24 14.39 7.30
CA LEU A 282 8.53 13.31 7.99
C LEU A 282 9.16 11.91 7.82
N THR A 283 10.28 11.78 7.09
CA THR A 283 10.94 10.47 6.85
C THR A 283 11.25 9.72 8.14
N GLY A 284 11.74 10.42 9.18
CA GLY A 284 12.05 9.80 10.48
C GLY A 284 10.82 9.21 11.16
N LEU A 285 9.70 9.93 11.14
CA LEU A 285 8.42 9.48 11.70
C LEU A 285 7.87 8.27 10.92
N MET A 286 7.98 8.29 9.59
CA MET A 286 7.57 7.15 8.76
C MET A 286 8.38 5.89 9.05
N ILE A 287 9.70 6.01 9.21
CA ILE A 287 10.55 4.87 9.57
C ILE A 287 10.14 4.32 10.93
N TYR A 288 9.96 5.18 11.93
CA TYR A 288 9.51 4.78 13.27
C TYR A 288 8.17 4.03 13.23
N LYS A 289 7.15 4.56 12.54
CA LYS A 289 5.86 3.89 12.39
C LYS A 289 5.96 2.57 11.64
N SER A 290 6.83 2.50 10.61
CA SER A 290 7.07 1.26 9.87
C SER A 290 7.67 0.17 10.76
N ILE A 291 8.61 0.52 11.63
CA ILE A 291 9.21 -0.40 12.60
C ILE A 291 8.15 -0.90 13.58
N LYS A 292 7.31 0.00 14.10
CA LYS A 292 6.23 -0.37 15.02
C LYS A 292 5.25 -1.34 14.37
N LEU A 293 4.72 -1.03 13.19
CA LEU A 293 3.77 -1.91 12.48
C LEU A 293 4.41 -3.25 12.10
N ALA A 294 5.69 -3.26 11.73
CA ALA A 294 6.37 -4.50 11.38
C ALA A 294 6.59 -5.41 12.59
N ALA A 295 6.75 -4.83 13.79
CA ALA A 295 6.79 -5.59 15.04
C ALA A 295 5.41 -6.13 15.46
N GLU A 296 4.33 -5.45 15.06
CA GLU A 296 2.94 -5.86 15.31
C GLU A 296 2.42 -6.86 14.26
N ALA A 297 3.13 -7.03 13.12
CA ALA A 297 2.75 -7.96 12.06
C ALA A 297 2.75 -9.40 12.58
N LYS A 298 1.62 -10.10 12.41
CA LYS A 298 1.46 -11.46 12.92
C LYS A 298 2.26 -12.44 12.07
N LEU A 299 3.24 -13.13 12.64
CA LEU A 299 3.82 -14.33 12.04
C LEU A 299 2.73 -15.41 12.01
N LEU A 300 2.31 -15.86 10.84
CA LEU A 300 1.29 -16.90 10.69
C LEU A 300 1.91 -18.28 10.57
N CYS A 301 3.04 -18.36 9.88
CA CYS A 301 3.65 -19.62 9.52
C CYS A 301 5.15 -19.44 9.40
N LYS A 302 5.89 -20.45 9.86
CA LYS A 302 7.31 -20.62 9.62
C LYS A 302 7.55 -22.05 9.16
N GLU A 303 8.27 -22.18 8.07
CA GLU A 303 8.69 -23.46 7.53
C GLU A 303 10.22 -23.51 7.45
N ILE A 304 10.82 -24.56 8.01
CA ILE A 304 12.26 -24.80 7.99
C ILE A 304 12.49 -26.27 7.71
N ALA A 305 13.29 -26.57 6.68
CA ALA A 305 13.64 -27.95 6.31
C ALA A 305 12.42 -28.89 6.16
N GLY A 306 11.30 -28.38 5.62
CA GLY A 306 10.06 -29.13 5.43
C GLY A 306 9.17 -29.23 6.65
N HIS A 307 9.62 -28.81 7.84
CA HIS A 307 8.77 -28.72 9.02
C HIS A 307 8.01 -27.40 9.02
N VAL A 308 6.68 -27.46 9.07
CA VAL A 308 5.77 -26.31 9.04
C VAL A 308 5.16 -26.10 10.42
N GLU A 309 5.34 -24.90 10.97
CA GLU A 309 4.76 -24.45 12.23
C GLU A 309 3.84 -23.25 11.99
N PHE A 310 2.61 -23.31 12.50
CA PHE A 310 1.62 -22.22 12.45
C PHE A 310 1.45 -21.55 13.83
N TYR A 311 1.14 -20.25 13.84
CA TYR A 311 1.01 -19.42 15.06
C TYR A 311 -0.31 -18.63 15.12
#